data_AF-A0A2G6IFX7-F1
#
_entry.id   AF-A0A2G6IFX7-F1
#
_cell.length_a   1.000
_cell.length_b   1.000
_cell.length_c   1.000
_cell.angle_alpha   90.00
_cell.angle_beta   90.00
_cell.angle_gamma   90.00
#
_symmetry.space_group_name_H-M   'P 1'
#
loop_
_entity.id
_entity.type
_entity.pdbx_description
1 polymer ?
#
loop_
_entity_poly.entity_id
_entity_poly.type
_entity_poly.pdbx_seq_one_letter_code
_entity_poly.pdbx_strand_id
1 'polypeptide(L)'
;MTDAIIGWGGTVRRSVDAGQNWVELIEVKTPIVPEVEFEFKEATHIKSPGRAREYVRGLSDVSEIEIPQNYTKAGFQQQYNDQESGDLIMYEIELSDGVKFAFSGYPTVRVSDVPVDDVVQMVTKIRISGPVTPTIPA
;
A
#
# COMPACT_ATOMS: atom_id res chain seq x y z
N MET A 1 10.53 21.61 -19.66
CA MET A 1 11.15 21.21 -18.39
C MET A 1 10.42 19.98 -17.89
N THR A 2 11.03 19.15 -17.04
CA THR A 2 10.34 17.98 -16.51
C THR A 2 9.61 18.37 -15.23
N ASP A 3 8.33 18.03 -15.15
CA ASP A 3 7.49 18.21 -13.96
C ASP A 3 7.57 16.98 -13.03
N ALA A 4 8.51 16.06 -13.27
CA ALA A 4 8.66 14.84 -12.48
C ALA A 4 9.26 15.15 -11.10
N ILE A 5 8.65 14.59 -10.06
CA ILE A 5 9.10 14.68 -8.67
C ILE A 5 10.02 13.51 -8.30
N ILE A 6 10.94 13.75 -7.38
CA ILE A 6 11.77 12.69 -6.79
C ILE A 6 11.04 12.07 -5.58
N GLY A 7 11.20 10.76 -5.38
CA GLY A 7 10.59 10.03 -4.25
C GLY A 7 11.14 10.38 -2.86
N TRP A 8 12.09 11.32 -2.77
CA TRP A 8 12.65 11.77 -1.50
C TRP A 8 11.68 12.70 -0.77
N GLY A 9 11.49 12.47 0.53
CA GLY A 9 10.59 13.27 1.39
C GLY A 9 9.16 12.72 1.50
N GLY A 10 8.83 11.63 0.81
CA GLY A 10 7.57 10.92 1.04
C GLY A 10 7.55 10.23 2.41
N THR A 11 6.39 10.19 3.04
CA THR A 11 6.20 9.56 4.37
C THR A 11 5.14 8.47 4.30
N VAL A 12 5.30 7.45 5.15
CA VAL A 12 4.29 6.40 5.32
C VAL A 12 3.85 6.43 6.77
N ARG A 13 2.54 6.55 6.99
CA ARG A 13 1.93 6.57 8.32
C ARG A 13 0.92 5.44 8.43
N ARG A 14 0.70 4.98 9.66
CA ARG A 14 -0.32 3.99 10.01
C ARG A 14 -1.23 4.49 11.12
N SER A 15 -2.45 3.96 11.18
CA SER A 15 -3.41 4.22 12.23
C SER A 15 -4.14 2.94 12.63
N VAL A 16 -4.14 2.65 13.93
CA VAL A 16 -4.93 1.55 14.55
C VAL A 16 -6.33 2.03 14.97
N ASP A 17 -6.53 3.35 15.08
CA ASP A 17 -7.75 3.97 15.62
C ASP A 17 -8.63 4.56 14.50
N ALA A 18 -8.69 3.88 13.35
CA ALA A 18 -9.46 4.33 12.18
C ALA A 18 -9.16 5.78 11.73
N GLY A 19 -7.88 6.19 11.78
CA GLY A 19 -7.42 7.49 11.29
C GLY A 19 -7.43 8.62 12.33
N GLN A 20 -7.73 8.33 13.61
CA GLN A 20 -7.65 9.34 14.68
C GLN A 20 -6.21 9.67 15.09
N ASN A 21 -5.35 8.65 15.16
CA ASN A 21 -3.94 8.80 15.50
C ASN A 21 -3.06 8.19 14.41
N TRP A 22 -2.17 8.98 13.83
CA TRP A 22 -1.23 8.55 12.80
C TRP A 22 0.17 8.41 13.38
N VAL A 23 0.76 7.23 13.22
CA VAL A 23 2.13 6.93 13.62
C VAL A 23 2.96 6.68 12.36
N GLU A 24 4.07 7.39 12.22
CA GLU A 24 4.95 7.24 11.07
C GLU A 24 5.75 5.93 11.14
N LEU A 25 5.89 5.28 10.00
CA LEU A 25 6.76 4.13 9.83
C LEU A 25 8.22 4.60 9.75
N ILE A 26 9.07 3.99 10.58
CA ILE A 26 10.47 4.36 10.68
C ILE A 26 11.27 3.80 9.49
N GLU A 27 12.19 4.61 8.96
CA GLU A 27 13.19 4.25 7.95
C GLU A 27 12.64 3.54 6.70
N VAL A 28 11.55 4.06 6.13
CA VAL A 28 11.02 3.60 4.85
C VAL A 28 11.95 4.00 3.71
N LYS A 29 12.33 3.03 2.87
CA LYS A 29 13.25 3.27 1.74
C LYS A 29 12.55 3.84 0.51
N THR A 30 11.32 3.42 0.27
CA THR A 30 10.56 3.77 -0.93
C THR A 30 9.07 3.88 -0.60
N PRO A 31 8.41 5.01 -0.89
CA PRO A 31 6.95 5.09 -0.87
C PRO A 31 6.39 4.31 -2.07
N ILE A 32 5.71 3.19 -1.80
CA ILE A 32 5.10 2.34 -2.84
C ILE A 32 3.61 2.59 -2.88
N VAL A 33 3.12 3.12 -4.00
CA VAL A 33 1.69 3.37 -4.20
C VAL A 33 1.01 2.06 -4.62
N PRO A 34 -0.10 1.65 -3.98
CA PRO A 34 -0.82 0.44 -4.38
C PRO A 34 -1.42 0.58 -5.78
N GLU A 35 -1.25 -0.46 -6.59
CA GLU A 35 -1.93 -0.60 -7.89
C GLU A 35 -3.31 -1.23 -7.69
N VAL A 36 -4.34 -0.58 -8.24
CA VAL A 36 -5.73 -1.05 -8.14
C VAL A 36 -6.10 -1.73 -9.45
N GLU A 37 -6.25 -3.05 -9.41
CA GLU A 37 -6.76 -3.82 -10.54
C GLU A 37 -8.26 -4.10 -10.38
N PHE A 38 -8.99 -4.09 -11.48
CA PHE A 38 -10.40 -4.44 -11.51
C PHE A 38 -10.59 -5.78 -12.21
N GLU A 39 -11.34 -6.68 -11.59
CA GLU A 39 -11.79 -7.89 -12.26
C GLU A 39 -12.82 -7.51 -13.34
N PHE A 40 -12.68 -8.04 -14.56
CA PHE A 40 -13.67 -7.86 -15.62
C PHE A 40 -14.31 -9.20 -15.96
N LYS A 41 -15.63 -9.28 -15.83
CA LYS A 41 -16.40 -10.46 -16.23
C LYS A 41 -16.89 -10.27 -17.65
N GLU A 42 -16.59 -11.23 -18.52
CA GLU A 42 -17.11 -11.22 -19.89
C GLU A 42 -18.64 -11.47 -19.86
N ALA A 43 -19.40 -10.55 -20.45
CA ALA A 43 -20.86 -10.61 -20.53
C ALA A 43 -21.36 -10.66 -21.98
N THR A 44 -20.46 -10.99 -22.92
CA THR A 44 -20.76 -11.08 -24.35
C THR A 44 -21.96 -12.01 -24.60
N HIS A 45 -22.94 -11.54 -25.36
CA HIS A 45 -24.13 -12.29 -25.73
C HIS A 45 -24.33 -12.33 -27.25
N ILE A 46 -25.19 -13.24 -27.73
CA ILE A 46 -25.39 -13.46 -29.19
C ILE A 46 -25.93 -12.25 -29.96
N LYS A 47 -26.38 -11.22 -29.25
CA LYS A 47 -26.87 -9.94 -29.80
C LYS A 47 -25.92 -8.78 -29.49
N SER A 48 -24.72 -9.03 -28.98
CA SER A 48 -23.75 -7.97 -28.70
C SER A 48 -23.43 -7.23 -30.00
N PRO A 49 -23.75 -5.92 -30.08
CA PRO A 49 -23.64 -5.16 -31.31
C PRO A 49 -22.18 -5.09 -31.77
N GLY A 50 -21.97 -5.19 -33.09
CA GLY A 50 -20.64 -5.07 -33.68
C GLY A 50 -19.69 -6.26 -33.47
N ARG A 51 -20.15 -7.39 -32.92
CA ARG A 51 -19.31 -8.57 -32.61
C ARG A 51 -18.11 -8.24 -31.71
N ALA A 52 -18.21 -7.18 -30.91
CA ALA A 52 -17.23 -6.82 -29.92
C ALA A 52 -17.50 -7.58 -28.62
N ARG A 53 -16.43 -7.90 -27.87
CA ARG A 53 -16.56 -8.45 -26.53
C ARG A 53 -17.05 -7.36 -25.57
N GLU A 54 -18.00 -7.70 -24.72
CA GLU A 54 -18.54 -6.81 -23.71
C GLU A 54 -18.11 -7.30 -22.32
N TYR A 55 -17.72 -6.36 -21.46
CA TYR A 55 -17.20 -6.66 -20.13
C TYR A 55 -17.99 -5.88 -19.08
N VAL A 56 -18.32 -6.55 -17.99
CA VAL A 56 -18.90 -5.95 -16.78
C VAL A 56 -17.80 -5.84 -15.73
N ARG A 57 -17.64 -4.65 -15.16
CA ARG A 57 -16.68 -4.38 -14.09
C ARG A 57 -17.13 -5.09 -12.81
N GLY A 58 -16.26 -5.96 -12.29
CA GLY A 58 -16.44 -6.72 -11.06
C GLY A 58 -15.85 -6.00 -9.84
N LEU A 59 -15.45 -6.79 -8.85
CA LEU A 59 -14.81 -6.27 -7.64
C LEU A 59 -13.40 -5.75 -7.97
N SER A 60 -12.97 -4.71 -7.26
CA SER A 60 -11.56 -4.31 -7.24
C SER A 60 -10.80 -5.29 -6.35
N ASP A 61 -9.74 -5.88 -6.89
CA ASP A 61 -8.74 -6.53 -6.06
C ASP A 61 -7.55 -5.58 -5.96
N VAL A 62 -7.35 -5.07 -4.76
CA VAL A 62 -6.13 -4.32 -4.47
C VAL A 62 -5.19 -5.34 -3.87
N SER A 63 -4.17 -5.70 -4.65
CA SER A 63 -3.23 -6.76 -4.31
C SER A 63 -2.40 -6.45 -3.06
N GLU A 64 -1.42 -7.30 -2.77
CA GLU A 64 -0.48 -7.07 -1.67
C GLU A 64 0.57 -6.02 -2.05
N ILE A 65 0.85 -5.10 -1.13
CA ILE A 65 2.00 -4.19 -1.23
C ILE A 65 3.13 -4.63 -0.30
N GLU A 66 4.37 -4.37 -0.69
CA GLU A 66 5.54 -4.61 0.14
C GLU A 66 6.24 -3.30 0.44
N ILE A 67 6.32 -2.88 1.71
CA ILE A 67 7.01 -1.65 2.10
C ILE A 67 8.40 -2.01 2.63
N PRO A 68 9.49 -1.71 1.89
CA PRO A 68 10.84 -1.96 2.35
C PRO A 68 11.28 -0.89 3.36
N GLN A 69 11.80 -1.35 4.50
CA GLN A 69 12.26 -0.52 5.59
C GLN A 69 13.62 -1.01 6.09
N ASN A 70 14.42 -0.14 6.69
CA ASN A 70 15.52 -0.62 7.52
C ASN A 70 14.98 -1.19 8.83
N TYR A 71 15.64 -2.22 9.35
CA TYR A 71 15.25 -2.86 10.58
C TYR A 71 15.60 -1.98 11.78
N THR A 72 14.58 -1.66 12.57
CA THR A 72 14.75 -1.12 13.91
C THR A 72 13.96 -1.96 14.89
N LYS A 73 14.46 -2.13 16.13
CA LYS A 73 13.75 -2.90 17.16
C LYS A 73 12.34 -2.35 17.42
N ALA A 74 12.21 -1.02 17.45
CA ALA A 74 10.93 -0.34 17.68
C ALA A 74 9.96 -0.56 16.51
N GLY A 75 10.43 -0.38 15.25
CA GLY A 75 9.60 -0.57 14.06
C GLY A 75 9.17 -2.02 13.88
N PHE A 76 10.05 -2.98 14.14
CA PHE A 76 9.71 -4.40 14.07
C PHE A 76 8.69 -4.80 15.13
N GLN A 77 8.90 -4.43 16.40
CA GLN A 77 7.94 -4.74 17.47
C GLN A 77 6.57 -4.15 17.18
N GLN A 78 6.52 -2.92 16.64
CA GLN A 78 5.30 -2.26 16.27
C GLN A 78 4.52 -3.07 15.21
N GLN A 79 5.16 -3.39 14.08
CA GLN A 79 4.51 -4.13 12.99
C GLN A 79 4.16 -5.57 13.38
N TYR A 80 4.98 -6.18 14.25
CA TYR A 80 4.71 -7.50 14.80
C TYR A 80 3.47 -7.50 15.69
N ASN A 81 3.30 -6.49 16.55
CA ASN A 81 2.08 -6.34 17.35
C ASN A 81 0.83 -6.14 16.47
N ASP A 82 0.95 -5.41 15.37
CA ASP A 82 -0.16 -5.20 14.43
C ASP A 82 -0.55 -6.50 13.71
N GLN A 83 0.46 -7.29 13.33
CA GLN A 83 0.24 -8.62 12.77
C GLN A 83 -0.44 -9.56 13.77
N GLU A 84 -0.05 -9.52 15.05
CA GLU A 84 -0.67 -10.35 16.10
C GLU A 84 -2.08 -9.91 16.48
N SER A 85 -2.38 -8.62 16.40
CA SER A 85 -3.74 -8.10 16.65
C SER A 85 -4.74 -8.64 15.63
N GLY A 86 -4.33 -8.80 14.38
CA GLY A 86 -5.19 -9.28 13.30
C GLY A 86 -6.30 -8.28 12.93
N ASP A 87 -6.23 -7.05 13.43
CA ASP A 87 -7.16 -5.99 13.11
C ASP A 87 -6.82 -5.33 11.76
N LEU A 88 -7.81 -4.66 11.19
CA LEU A 88 -7.63 -3.92 9.95
C LEU A 88 -6.93 -2.58 10.26
N ILE A 89 -5.70 -2.41 9.77
CA ILE A 89 -4.90 -1.20 10.02
C ILE A 89 -5.02 -0.25 8.84
N MET A 90 -5.20 1.05 9.11
CA MET A 90 -5.18 2.08 8.08
C MET A 90 -3.75 2.56 7.83
N TYR A 91 -3.41 2.83 6.57
CA TYR A 91 -2.13 3.35 6.11
C TYR A 91 -2.35 4.57 5.23
N GLU A 92 -1.46 5.55 5.33
CA GLU A 92 -1.41 6.76 4.50
C GLU A 92 0.00 6.88 3.94
N ILE A 93 0.12 7.01 2.63
CA ILE A 93 1.37 7.31 1.93
C ILE A 93 1.27 8.72 1.38
N GLU A 94 2.17 9.59 1.81
CA GLU A 94 2.28 10.97 1.34
C GLU A 94 3.51 11.08 0.43
N LEU A 95 3.31 11.57 -0.80
CA LEU A 95 4.38 11.90 -1.73
C LEU A 95 4.92 13.31 -1.46
N SER A 96 6.09 13.62 -2.01
CA SER A 96 6.79 14.89 -1.81
C SER A 96 6.07 16.11 -2.40
N ASP A 97 5.07 15.91 -3.26
CA ASP A 97 4.17 16.92 -3.80
C ASP A 97 2.90 17.12 -2.97
N GLY A 98 2.73 16.37 -1.88
CA GLY A 98 1.57 16.44 -0.99
C GLY A 98 0.39 15.56 -1.42
N VAL A 99 0.53 14.77 -2.49
CA VAL A 99 -0.49 13.77 -2.85
C VAL A 99 -0.48 12.65 -1.81
N LYS A 100 -1.67 12.29 -1.32
CA LYS A 100 -1.84 11.26 -0.28
C LYS A 100 -2.63 10.07 -0.80
N PHE A 101 -2.21 8.87 -0.42
CA PHE A 101 -2.90 7.62 -0.71
C PHE A 101 -3.26 6.93 0.60
N ALA A 102 -4.55 6.86 0.90
CA ALA A 102 -5.05 6.16 2.08
C ALA A 102 -5.63 4.80 1.70
N PHE A 103 -5.28 3.75 2.45
CA PHE A 103 -5.79 2.39 2.29
C PHE A 103 -5.78 1.65 3.62
N SER A 104 -6.54 0.56 3.71
CA SER A 104 -6.59 -0.28 4.91
C SER A 104 -6.13 -1.69 4.57
N GLY A 105 -5.47 -2.39 5.48
CA GLY A 105 -5.01 -3.75 5.21
C GLY A 105 -4.45 -4.48 6.41
N TYR A 106 -4.10 -5.74 6.19
CA TYR A 106 -3.50 -6.62 7.19
C TYR A 106 -1.99 -6.70 6.98
N PRO A 107 -1.18 -6.24 7.95
CA PRO A 107 0.27 -6.32 7.84
C PRO A 107 0.82 -7.72 8.15
N THR A 108 1.91 -8.08 7.48
CA THR A 108 2.77 -9.21 7.77
C THR A 108 4.20 -8.75 7.66
N VAL A 109 4.93 -8.75 8.78
CA VAL A 109 6.32 -8.29 8.85
C VAL A 109 7.27 -9.46 8.66
N ARG A 110 8.33 -9.23 7.87
CA ARG A 110 9.46 -10.16 7.75
C ARG A 110 10.78 -9.40 7.83
N VAL A 111 11.77 -9.99 8.48
CA VAL A 111 13.16 -9.51 8.41
C VAL A 111 13.79 -10.15 7.18
N SER A 112 14.47 -9.36 6.36
CA SER A 112 15.22 -9.87 5.21
C SER A 112 16.54 -10.46 5.67
N ASP A 113 17.01 -11.49 4.99
CA ASP A 113 18.40 -11.97 5.15
C ASP A 113 19.35 -10.87 4.66
N VAL A 114 20.31 -10.50 5.51
CA VAL A 114 21.27 -9.43 5.20
C VAL A 114 22.70 -9.92 5.42
N PRO A 115 23.60 -9.73 4.44
CA PRO A 115 25.03 -10.05 4.60
C PRO A 115 25.69 -9.16 5.66
N VAL A 116 26.81 -9.60 6.23
CA VAL A 116 27.54 -8.93 7.34
C VAL A 116 27.89 -7.46 7.08
N ASP A 117 28.01 -7.05 5.82
CA ASP A 117 28.47 -5.71 5.42
C ASP A 117 27.32 -4.76 5.01
N ASP A 118 26.07 -5.16 5.21
CA ASP A 118 24.89 -4.36 4.84
C ASP A 118 23.95 -4.12 6.04
N VAL A 119 23.13 -3.07 5.95
CA VAL A 119 22.17 -2.69 7.00
C VAL A 119 21.01 -3.67 7.00
N VAL A 120 20.67 -4.21 8.17
CA VAL A 120 19.54 -5.15 8.33
C VAL A 120 18.25 -4.49 7.80
N GLN A 121 17.51 -5.20 6.94
CA GLN A 121 16.30 -4.69 6.31
C GLN A 121 15.09 -5.50 6.79
N MET A 122 13.94 -4.85 6.84
CA MET A 122 12.65 -5.51 7.07
C MET A 122 11.67 -5.10 5.97
N VAL A 123 10.73 -5.99 5.67
CA VAL A 123 9.67 -5.73 4.70
C VAL A 123 8.34 -5.98 5.37
N THR A 124 7.49 -4.96 5.33
CA THR A 124 6.10 -5.06 5.80
C THR A 124 5.23 -5.32 4.58
N LYS A 125 4.70 -6.54 4.45
CA LYS A 125 3.68 -6.88 3.45
C LYS A 125 2.34 -6.44 3.97
N ILE A 126 1.54 -5.74 3.18
CA ILE A 126 0.19 -5.35 3.59
C ILE A 126 -0.77 -5.90 2.55
N ARG A 127 -1.66 -6.77 3.00
CA ARG A 127 -2.77 -7.24 2.18
C ARG A 127 -3.93 -6.26 2.31
N ILE A 128 -4.18 -5.51 1.24
CA ILE A 128 -5.14 -4.41 1.26
C ILE A 128 -6.57 -4.97 1.28
N SER A 129 -7.41 -4.37 2.10
CA SER A 129 -8.83 -4.67 2.21
C SER A 129 -9.59 -3.36 2.21
N GLY A 130 -10.34 -3.13 1.13
CA GLY A 130 -11.10 -1.91 0.89
C GLY A 130 -10.54 -1.04 -0.24
N PRO A 131 -11.20 0.09 -0.53
CA PRO A 131 -10.80 0.98 -1.62
C PRO A 131 -9.56 1.80 -1.24
N VAL A 132 -8.64 1.97 -2.20
CA VAL A 132 -7.57 2.97 -2.10
C VAL A 132 -8.15 4.33 -2.48
N THR A 133 -8.00 5.33 -1.61
CA THR A 133 -8.51 6.68 -1.85
C THR A 133 -7.34 7.65 -2.07
N PRO A 134 -7.11 8.15 -3.29
CA PRO A 134 -6.16 9.22 -3.53
C PRO A 134 -6.76 10.56 -3.11
N THR A 135 -6.00 11.37 -2.39
CA THR A 135 -6.30 12.77 -2.07
C THR A 135 -5.27 13.64 -2.76
N ILE A 136 -5.74 14.50 -3.67
CA ILE A 136 -4.90 15.41 -4.45
C ILE A 136 -5.10 16.82 -3.85
N PRO A 137 -4.04 17.49 -3.39
CA PRO A 137 -4.14 18.88 -2.95
C PRO A 137 -4.52 19.79 -4.13
N ALA A 138 -5.34 20.82 -3.85
CA ALA A 138 -5.86 21.76 -4.85
C ALA A 138 -4.78 22.69 -5.42
#